data_AF-A0A967GQ13-F1
#
_entry.id   AF-A0A967GQ13-F1
#
_cell.length_a   1.000
_cell.length_b   1.000
_cell.length_c   1.000
_cell.angle_alpha   90.00
_cell.angle_beta   90.00
_cell.angle_gamma   90.00
#
_symmetry.space_group_name_H-M   'P 1'
#
loop_
_entity.id
_entity.type
_entity.pdbx_description
1 polymer ?
#
loop_
_entity_poly.entity_id
_entity_poly.type
_entity_poly.pdbx_seq_one_letter_code
_entity_poly.pdbx_strand_id
1 'polypeptide(L)'
;MSIRSTAIFAVATTISNACAVQAPVESEVSTQDPRPNIVLIVADDLGFADLGNFGSDIRTPHIDALAAEGMRFTQFHTATMCAPTRAMLLSGNNNHVAGVGRQSPTPLMQAHLPGYEGYLSERVAKLPALLREAGYHTYMAGKWHLGRGPEHGPGMAGFERSFVMLDGAGSHFDNRGFGVGSSEYREDGESIEWPEGAYSTELYTDRLIDFIEENRGDGRPFFLY
;
A
#
# COMPACT_ATOMS: atom_id res chain seq x y z
N MET A 1 -48.80 -76.12 44.78
CA MET A 1 -49.27 -75.20 43.71
C MET A 1 -49.24 -73.79 44.25
N SER A 2 -48.21 -73.02 43.93
CA SER A 2 -48.10 -71.54 43.93
C SER A 2 -46.63 -71.15 44.10
N ILE A 3 -46.13 -70.39 43.12
CA ILE A 3 -44.75 -69.94 42.91
C ILE A 3 -44.54 -68.62 43.65
N ARG A 4 -43.35 -68.39 44.24
CA ARG A 4 -42.79 -67.03 44.36
C ARG A 4 -41.27 -67.04 44.11
N SER A 5 -40.90 -66.48 42.95
CA SER A 5 -39.54 -66.14 42.52
C SER A 5 -38.96 -65.02 43.38
N THR A 6 -37.66 -65.09 43.66
CA THR A 6 -36.86 -63.94 44.11
C THR A 6 -35.72 -63.76 43.11
N ALA A 7 -35.71 -62.62 42.42
CA ALA A 7 -34.69 -62.27 41.44
C ALA A 7 -33.54 -61.50 42.11
N ILE A 8 -32.31 -61.86 41.77
CA ILE A 8 -31.08 -61.18 42.17
C ILE A 8 -30.71 -60.21 41.04
N PHE A 9 -30.60 -58.91 41.35
CA PHE A 9 -30.06 -57.92 40.42
C PHE A 9 -28.53 -57.89 40.54
N ALA A 10 -27.83 -58.17 39.44
CA ALA A 10 -26.41 -57.90 39.28
C ALA A 10 -26.25 -56.69 38.35
N VAL A 11 -25.59 -55.64 38.83
CA VAL A 11 -25.21 -54.46 38.04
C VAL A 11 -23.85 -54.76 37.41
N ALA A 12 -23.80 -54.80 36.08
CA ALA A 12 -22.56 -54.91 35.32
C ALA A 12 -22.16 -53.53 34.80
N THR A 13 -21.01 -53.02 35.24
CA THR A 13 -20.42 -51.77 34.75
C THR A 13 -19.53 -52.09 33.55
N THR A 14 -19.91 -51.63 32.35
CA THR A 14 -19.09 -51.73 31.15
C THR A 14 -18.16 -50.52 31.06
N ILE A 15 -16.84 -50.75 31.12
CA ILE A 15 -15.82 -49.74 30.81
C ILE A 15 -15.64 -49.76 29.28
N SER A 16 -16.12 -48.73 28.60
CA SER A 16 -15.92 -48.55 27.16
C SER A 16 -14.61 -47.78 26.92
N ASN A 17 -13.56 -48.47 26.48
CA ASN A 17 -12.33 -47.83 26.00
C ASN A 17 -12.58 -47.28 24.58
N ALA A 18 -13.02 -46.03 24.49
CA ALA A 18 -13.04 -45.29 23.24
C ALA A 18 -11.61 -44.76 22.96
N CYS A 19 -10.86 -45.50 22.15
CA CYS A 19 -9.61 -45.00 21.57
C CYS A 19 -9.97 -44.00 20.47
N ALA A 20 -10.06 -42.71 20.82
CA ALA A 20 -10.23 -41.66 19.83
C ALA A 20 -8.94 -41.53 19.02
N VAL A 21 -8.95 -41.99 17.77
CA VAL A 21 -7.91 -41.65 16.79
C VAL A 21 -8.03 -40.14 16.55
N GLN A 22 -7.18 -39.37 17.21
CA GLN A 22 -7.00 -37.96 16.87
C GLN A 22 -6.43 -37.91 15.46
N ALA A 23 -7.21 -37.36 14.53
CA ALA A 23 -6.71 -36.97 13.22
C ALA A 23 -5.50 -36.05 13.42
N PRO A 24 -4.44 -36.17 12.60
CA PRO A 24 -3.33 -35.24 12.67
C PRO A 24 -3.89 -33.83 12.49
N VAL A 25 -3.67 -32.99 13.48
CA VAL A 25 -3.90 -31.55 13.35
C VAL A 25 -2.89 -31.11 12.31
N GLU A 26 -3.35 -30.90 11.07
CA GLU A 26 -2.57 -30.17 10.07
C GLU A 26 -2.37 -28.77 10.65
N SER A 27 -1.22 -28.57 11.28
CA SER A 27 -0.72 -27.23 11.51
C SER A 27 -0.55 -26.62 10.12
N GLU A 28 -1.42 -25.69 9.75
CA GLU A 28 -1.16 -24.79 8.63
C GLU A 28 0.15 -24.07 8.96
N VAL A 29 1.26 -24.62 8.45
CA VAL A 29 2.51 -23.90 8.39
C VAL A 29 2.25 -22.79 7.39
N SER A 30 1.95 -21.59 7.91
CA SER A 30 2.07 -20.37 7.12
C SER A 30 3.52 -20.33 6.62
N THR A 31 3.73 -20.85 5.41
CA THR A 31 5.01 -20.75 4.73
C THR A 31 5.13 -19.32 4.28
N GLN A 32 5.59 -18.45 5.19
CA GLN A 32 5.98 -17.09 4.86
C GLN A 32 6.91 -17.15 3.65
N ASP A 33 6.51 -16.47 2.59
CA ASP A 33 7.32 -16.40 1.38
C ASP A 33 8.69 -15.80 1.73
N PRO A 34 9.81 -16.41 1.31
CA PRO A 34 11.14 -15.93 1.69
C PRO A 34 11.52 -14.59 1.05
N ARG A 35 10.73 -14.09 0.09
CA ARG A 35 10.97 -12.79 -0.55
C ARG A 35 10.66 -11.64 0.42
N PRO A 36 11.43 -10.54 0.38
CA PRO A 36 11.25 -9.44 1.33
C PRO A 36 10.01 -8.60 0.99
N ASN A 37 9.43 -7.97 2.01
CA ASN A 37 8.53 -6.84 1.81
C ASN A 37 9.32 -5.62 1.33
N ILE A 38 8.72 -4.81 0.46
CA ILE A 38 9.33 -3.59 -0.10
C ILE A 38 8.49 -2.40 0.34
N VAL A 39 9.10 -1.45 1.04
CA VAL A 39 8.44 -0.22 1.50
C VAL A 39 9.17 0.98 0.88
N LEU A 40 8.47 1.75 0.06
CA LEU A 40 8.99 2.95 -0.60
C LEU A 40 8.28 4.19 -0.05
N ILE A 41 8.90 4.85 0.93
CA ILE A 41 8.35 6.09 1.52
C ILE A 41 8.86 7.29 0.73
N VAL A 42 7.94 8.07 0.16
CA VAL A 42 8.27 9.29 -0.61
C VAL A 42 7.65 10.53 0.02
N ALA A 43 8.49 11.33 0.69
CA ALA A 43 8.11 12.66 1.14
C ALA A 43 8.01 13.63 -0.05
N ASP A 44 7.12 14.61 0.04
CA ASP A 44 6.92 15.65 -0.99
C ASP A 44 7.55 16.96 -0.53
N ASP A 45 8.36 17.58 -1.38
CA ASP A 45 9.12 18.81 -1.10
C ASP A 45 10.01 18.79 0.16
N LEU A 46 10.49 17.60 0.57
CA LEU A 46 11.47 17.45 1.65
C LEU A 46 12.85 17.97 1.21
N GLY A 47 13.37 18.97 1.90
CA GLY A 47 14.67 19.56 1.67
C GLY A 47 15.82 18.63 2.07
N PHE A 48 16.98 18.79 1.42
CA PHE A 48 18.17 17.98 1.69
C PHE A 48 18.62 18.05 3.15
N ALA A 49 18.49 19.22 3.79
CA ALA A 49 18.92 19.47 5.16
C ALA A 49 17.74 19.44 6.17
N ASP A 50 16.61 18.82 5.82
CA ASP A 50 15.43 18.76 6.70
C ASP A 50 15.45 17.56 7.65
N LEU A 51 16.28 16.55 7.39
CA LEU A 51 16.44 15.37 8.26
C LEU A 51 17.67 15.50 9.17
N GLY A 52 17.57 15.03 10.41
CA GLY A 52 18.65 15.09 11.42
C GLY A 52 19.95 14.45 10.92
N ASN A 53 19.86 13.30 10.24
CA ASN A 53 20.99 12.61 9.61
C ASN A 53 21.65 13.37 8.43
N PHE A 54 21.10 14.50 8.00
CA PHE A 54 21.69 15.44 7.03
C PHE A 54 21.99 16.83 7.64
N GLY A 55 21.89 16.97 8.97
CA GLY A 55 22.28 18.18 9.71
C GLY A 55 21.13 19.13 10.06
N SER A 56 19.88 18.67 10.01
CA SER A 56 18.69 19.45 10.39
C SER A 56 18.56 19.68 11.90
N ASP A 57 17.88 20.78 12.27
CA ASP A 57 17.35 21.01 13.62
C ASP A 57 15.97 20.34 13.85
N ILE A 58 15.30 19.88 12.79
CA ILE A 58 14.03 19.15 12.88
C ILE A 58 14.32 17.76 13.44
N ARG A 59 13.59 17.39 14.52
CA ARG A 59 13.76 16.09 15.16
C ARG A 59 13.07 14.99 14.35
N THR A 60 13.86 14.12 13.71
CA THR A 60 13.38 13.00 12.87
C THR A 60 13.86 11.62 13.37
N PRO A 61 13.65 11.28 14.67
CA PRO A 61 14.36 10.18 15.32
C PRO A 61 14.14 8.80 14.66
N HIS A 62 12.95 8.53 14.13
CA HIS A 62 12.66 7.25 13.46
C HIS A 62 13.35 7.13 12.09
N ILE A 63 13.41 8.22 11.32
CA ILE A 63 14.14 8.25 10.03
C ILE A 63 15.65 8.21 10.28
N ASP A 64 16.12 8.88 11.33
CA ASP A 64 17.52 8.86 11.72
C ASP A 64 17.96 7.46 12.17
N ALA A 65 17.10 6.73 12.89
CA ALA A 65 17.35 5.34 13.28
C ALA A 65 17.45 4.41 12.05
N LEU A 66 16.51 4.50 11.11
CA LEU A 66 16.57 3.73 9.85
C LEU A 66 17.87 3.99 9.08
N ALA A 67 18.32 5.24 9.07
CA ALA A 67 19.55 5.62 8.40
C ALA A 67 20.83 5.18 9.14
N ALA A 68 20.78 5.04 10.46
CA ALA A 68 21.89 4.54 11.28
C ALA A 68 22.06 3.02 11.15
N GLU A 69 20.96 2.30 10.95
CA GLU A 69 20.94 0.84 10.77
C GLU A 69 21.04 0.41 9.29
N GLY A 70 20.87 1.36 8.37
CA GLY A 70 20.84 1.13 6.93
C GLY A 70 21.96 1.83 6.16
N MET A 71 21.62 2.25 4.95
CA MET A 71 22.52 2.96 4.04
C MET A 71 21.91 4.30 3.64
N ARG A 72 22.76 5.32 3.54
CA ARG A 72 22.39 6.66 3.05
C ARG A 72 23.08 6.96 1.74
N PHE A 73 22.40 7.70 0.88
CA PHE A 73 22.94 8.21 -0.37
C PHE A 73 23.09 9.73 -0.27
N THR A 74 24.29 10.24 -0.50
CA THR A 74 24.57 11.69 -0.53
C THR A 74 24.44 12.29 -1.93
N GLN A 75 24.28 11.45 -2.95
CA GLN A 75 24.14 11.82 -4.37
C GLN A 75 22.96 11.05 -4.98
N PHE A 76 21.78 11.23 -4.40
CA PHE A 76 20.52 10.72 -4.95
C PHE A 76 19.80 11.86 -5.69
N HIS A 77 19.33 11.60 -6.91
CA HIS A 77 18.77 12.63 -7.77
C HIS A 77 17.35 12.29 -8.22
N THR A 78 16.49 13.29 -8.19
CA THR A 78 15.13 13.25 -8.72
C THR A 78 15.01 14.18 -9.92
N ALA A 79 13.87 14.15 -10.61
CA ALA A 79 13.52 15.26 -11.47
C ALA A 79 13.18 16.51 -10.62
N THR A 80 13.05 17.67 -11.26
CA THR A 80 12.83 18.95 -10.58
C THR A 80 11.42 19.14 -10.03
N MET A 81 10.47 18.25 -10.38
CA MET A 81 9.07 18.34 -9.98
C MET A 81 8.51 16.98 -9.55
N CYS A 82 7.45 17.01 -8.74
CA CYS A 82 6.89 15.80 -8.13
C CYS A 82 6.32 14.79 -9.15
N ALA A 83 5.44 15.19 -10.08
CA ALA A 83 4.84 14.25 -11.04
C ALA A 83 5.88 13.57 -11.97
N PRO A 84 6.83 14.29 -12.59
CA PRO A 84 7.93 13.66 -13.33
C PRO A 84 8.74 12.65 -12.50
N THR A 85 9.08 12.99 -11.25
CA THR A 85 9.82 12.09 -10.35
C THR A 85 9.03 10.82 -10.03
N ARG A 86 7.74 10.96 -9.69
CA ARG A 86 6.86 9.81 -9.41
C ARG A 86 6.71 8.91 -10.64
N ALA A 87 6.61 9.48 -11.84
CA ALA A 87 6.56 8.72 -13.08
C ALA A 87 7.86 7.92 -13.30
N MET A 88 9.02 8.51 -13.03
CA MET A 88 10.31 7.82 -13.12
C MET A 88 10.41 6.68 -12.10
N LEU A 89 10.03 6.94 -10.84
CA LEU A 89 10.07 5.94 -9.77
C LEU A 89 9.20 4.71 -10.08
N LEU A 90 7.96 4.93 -10.53
CA LEU A 90 7.00 3.84 -10.77
C LEU A 90 7.17 3.13 -12.11
N SER A 91 8.07 3.59 -12.98
CA SER A 91 8.29 2.97 -14.30
C SER A 91 9.74 2.57 -14.57
N GLY A 92 10.70 3.08 -13.80
CA GLY A 92 12.13 2.93 -14.11
C GLY A 92 12.57 3.64 -15.40
N ASN A 93 11.72 4.48 -16.00
CA ASN A 93 11.97 5.14 -17.27
C ASN A 93 12.19 6.65 -17.09
N ASN A 94 12.79 7.29 -18.11
CA ASN A 94 12.80 8.75 -18.19
C ASN A 94 11.36 9.30 -18.19
N ASN A 95 11.13 10.44 -17.54
CA ASN A 95 9.81 11.02 -17.38
C ASN A 95 9.09 11.34 -18.71
N HIS A 96 9.81 11.67 -19.79
CA HIS A 96 9.20 11.83 -21.12
C HIS A 96 8.76 10.48 -21.71
N VAL A 97 9.52 9.41 -21.50
CA VAL A 97 9.10 8.06 -21.93
C VAL A 97 7.86 7.62 -21.15
N ALA A 98 7.84 7.89 -19.84
CA ALA A 98 6.74 7.59 -18.92
C ALA A 98 5.51 8.50 -19.10
N GLY A 99 5.56 9.51 -19.97
CA GLY A 99 4.42 10.36 -20.32
C GLY A 99 4.22 11.62 -19.48
N VAL A 100 5.16 11.92 -18.59
CA VAL A 100 5.07 13.01 -17.61
C VAL A 100 6.29 13.93 -17.71
N GLY A 101 6.46 14.55 -18.88
CA GLY A 101 7.50 15.54 -19.17
C GLY A 101 7.39 16.82 -18.34
N ARG A 102 6.19 17.12 -17.83
CA ARG A 102 5.90 18.29 -17.00
C ARG A 102 4.77 17.96 -16.03
N GLN A 103 4.78 18.58 -14.85
CA GLN A 103 3.63 18.64 -13.97
C GLN A 103 2.51 19.52 -14.57
N SER A 104 1.27 19.02 -14.54
CA SER A 104 0.07 19.73 -15.01
C SER A 104 0.23 20.33 -16.42
N PRO A 105 0.48 19.50 -17.45
CA PRO A 105 0.61 19.98 -18.82
C PRO A 105 -0.70 20.64 -19.30
N THR A 106 -0.59 21.66 -20.13
CA THR A 106 -1.77 22.31 -20.72
C THR A 106 -2.51 21.33 -21.65
N PRO A 107 -3.83 21.50 -21.88
CA PRO A 107 -4.57 20.62 -22.80
C PRO A 107 -3.95 20.57 -24.21
N LEU A 108 -3.41 21.69 -24.69
CA LEU A 108 -2.73 21.74 -25.99
C LEU A 108 -1.50 20.83 -26.03
N MET A 109 -0.71 20.81 -24.95
CA MET A 109 0.46 19.93 -24.83
C MET A 109 0.03 18.46 -24.76
N GLN A 110 -0.95 18.14 -23.92
CA GLN A 110 -1.44 16.76 -23.73
C GLN A 110 -1.92 16.14 -25.05
N ALA A 111 -2.67 16.91 -25.85
CA ALA A 111 -3.27 16.39 -27.07
C ALA A 111 -2.29 16.17 -28.24
N HIS A 112 -1.10 16.78 -28.21
CA HIS A 112 -0.24 16.85 -29.40
C HIS A 112 1.23 16.50 -29.18
N LEU A 113 1.68 16.26 -27.94
CA LEU A 113 3.09 16.03 -27.65
C LEU A 113 3.30 14.71 -26.89
N PRO A 114 3.88 13.68 -27.54
CA PRO A 114 4.33 12.48 -26.84
C PRO A 114 5.29 12.83 -25.70
N GLY A 115 5.07 12.21 -24.54
CA GLY A 115 5.82 12.48 -23.33
C GLY A 115 5.28 13.62 -22.47
N TYR A 116 4.12 14.18 -22.82
CA TYR A 116 3.41 15.22 -22.06
C TYR A 116 1.93 14.87 -21.87
N GLU A 117 1.60 13.58 -21.92
CA GLU A 117 0.26 13.03 -21.71
C GLU A 117 -0.36 13.50 -20.39
N GLY A 118 0.47 13.71 -19.35
CA GLY A 118 0.01 14.20 -18.04
C GLY A 118 -0.47 13.08 -17.11
N TYR A 119 -0.24 11.83 -17.50
CA TYR A 119 -0.51 10.63 -16.73
C TYR A 119 0.58 9.57 -16.98
N LEU A 120 0.65 8.56 -16.12
CA LEU A 120 1.59 7.45 -16.30
C LEU A 120 1.21 6.65 -17.56
N SER A 121 2.07 6.70 -18.58
CA SER A 121 1.78 6.15 -19.90
C SER A 121 1.62 4.63 -19.90
N GLU A 122 0.72 4.11 -20.72
CA GLU A 122 0.60 2.66 -21.00
C GLU A 122 1.80 2.10 -21.79
N ARG A 123 2.70 2.95 -22.28
CA ARG A 123 3.91 2.53 -23.00
C ARG A 123 5.02 2.00 -22.09
N VAL A 124 4.88 2.17 -20.77
CA VAL A 124 5.88 1.71 -19.80
C VAL A 124 5.34 0.59 -18.94
N ALA A 125 6.21 -0.36 -18.57
CA ALA A 125 5.90 -1.32 -17.53
C ALA A 125 5.87 -0.60 -16.18
N LYS A 126 4.80 -0.83 -15.41
CA LYS A 126 4.54 -0.15 -14.14
C LYS A 126 5.02 -1.06 -13.02
N LEU A 127 5.91 -0.57 -12.17
CA LEU A 127 6.52 -1.32 -11.06
C LEU A 127 5.48 -2.06 -10.18
N PRO A 128 4.36 -1.44 -9.78
CA PRO A 128 3.35 -2.15 -8.97
C PRO A 128 2.74 -3.32 -9.74
N ALA A 129 2.40 -3.15 -11.02
CA ALA A 129 1.86 -4.23 -11.84
C ALA A 129 2.84 -5.41 -11.98
N LEU A 130 4.14 -5.14 -12.17
CA LEU A 130 5.17 -6.17 -12.23
C LEU A 130 5.31 -6.93 -10.90
N LEU A 131 5.28 -6.22 -9.77
CA LEU A 131 5.37 -6.84 -8.44
C LEU A 131 4.11 -7.66 -8.14
N ARG A 132 2.94 -7.17 -8.51
CA ARG A 132 1.67 -7.90 -8.41
C ARG A 132 1.69 -9.18 -9.24
N GLU A 133 2.15 -9.13 -10.49
CA GLU A 133 2.33 -10.32 -11.34
C GLU A 133 3.31 -11.32 -10.71
N ALA A 134 4.36 -10.82 -10.04
CA ALA A 134 5.27 -11.66 -9.27
C ALA A 134 4.65 -12.22 -7.97
N GLY A 135 3.42 -11.87 -7.61
CA GLY A 135 2.72 -12.41 -6.44
C GLY A 135 2.81 -11.55 -5.17
N TYR A 136 3.34 -10.33 -5.26
CA TYR A 136 3.27 -9.37 -4.14
C TYR A 136 1.85 -8.83 -3.98
N HIS A 137 1.46 -8.54 -2.75
CA HIS A 137 0.44 -7.54 -2.51
C HIS A 137 0.97 -6.15 -2.84
N THR A 138 0.11 -5.24 -3.30
CA THR A 138 0.56 -3.90 -3.70
C THR A 138 -0.37 -2.83 -3.15
N TYR A 139 0.19 -1.93 -2.36
CA TYR A 139 -0.55 -0.93 -1.60
C TYR A 139 -0.03 0.46 -1.87
N MET A 140 -0.94 1.43 -1.91
CA MET A 140 -0.58 2.84 -2.00
C MET A 140 -1.40 3.70 -1.06
N ALA A 141 -0.77 4.67 -0.39
CA ALA A 141 -1.52 5.79 0.17
C ALA A 141 -0.82 7.14 -0.04
N GLY A 142 -1.62 8.20 -0.14
CA GLY A 142 -1.10 9.56 -0.27
C GLY A 142 -1.29 10.13 -1.67
N LYS A 143 -0.25 10.69 -2.27
CA LYS A 143 -0.37 11.49 -3.50
C LYS A 143 -0.09 10.67 -4.76
N TRP A 144 -1.10 10.56 -5.63
CA TRP A 144 -0.98 9.89 -6.92
C TRP A 144 -0.29 10.78 -7.95
N HIS A 145 -0.96 11.86 -8.36
CA HIS A 145 -0.43 12.89 -9.26
C HIS A 145 0.10 12.38 -10.62
N LEU A 146 -0.45 11.26 -11.10
CA LEU A 146 -0.07 10.62 -12.37
C LEU A 146 -1.30 10.33 -13.25
N GLY A 147 -2.32 11.17 -13.15
CA GLY A 147 -3.57 11.08 -13.91
C GLY A 147 -4.80 11.10 -13.00
N ARG A 148 -5.86 11.80 -13.43
CA ARG A 148 -7.12 11.92 -12.68
C ARG A 148 -8.23 11.00 -13.19
N GLY A 149 -8.13 10.56 -14.45
CA GLY A 149 -9.09 9.66 -15.07
C GLY A 149 -9.09 8.29 -14.37
N PRO A 150 -10.23 7.61 -14.24
CA PRO A 150 -10.29 6.24 -13.72
C PRO A 150 -9.35 5.28 -14.47
N GLU A 151 -9.13 5.50 -15.76
CA GLU A 151 -8.20 4.77 -16.62
C GLU A 151 -6.71 4.99 -16.29
N HIS A 152 -6.39 5.98 -15.45
CA HIS A 152 -5.03 6.36 -15.07
C HIS A 152 -4.81 6.36 -13.55
N GLY A 153 -5.74 5.78 -12.78
CA GLY A 153 -5.63 5.67 -11.33
C GLY A 153 -4.65 4.59 -10.85
N PRO A 154 -4.37 4.52 -9.53
CA PRO A 154 -3.44 3.55 -8.95
C PRO A 154 -3.76 2.08 -9.29
N GLY A 155 -5.05 1.72 -9.33
CA GLY A 155 -5.47 0.37 -9.70
C GLY A 155 -5.01 -0.04 -11.11
N MET A 156 -5.06 0.89 -12.06
CA MET A 156 -4.56 0.69 -13.43
C MET A 156 -3.03 0.67 -13.51
N ALA A 157 -2.34 1.15 -12.46
CA ALA A 157 -0.91 1.01 -12.31
C ALA A 157 -0.47 -0.29 -11.64
N GLY A 158 -1.42 -1.06 -11.13
CA GLY A 158 -1.22 -2.38 -10.55
C GLY A 158 -1.31 -2.44 -9.04
N PHE A 159 -1.71 -1.35 -8.35
CA PHE A 159 -1.99 -1.37 -6.92
C PHE A 159 -3.30 -2.12 -6.63
N GLU A 160 -3.27 -3.08 -5.71
CA GLU A 160 -4.44 -3.85 -5.26
C GLU A 160 -5.31 -3.05 -4.29
N ARG A 161 -4.69 -2.33 -3.35
CA ARG A 161 -5.35 -1.36 -2.47
C ARG A 161 -4.75 0.02 -2.64
N SER A 162 -5.58 1.05 -2.61
CA SER A 162 -5.12 2.43 -2.67
C SER A 162 -6.03 3.40 -1.94
N PHE A 163 -5.45 4.35 -1.20
CA PHE A 163 -6.14 5.52 -0.65
C PHE A 163 -5.39 6.77 -1.08
N VAL A 164 -5.88 7.49 -2.09
CA VAL A 164 -5.08 8.54 -2.74
C VAL A 164 -5.80 9.86 -2.92
N MET A 165 -5.03 10.94 -2.77
CA MET A 165 -5.31 12.23 -3.39
C MET A 165 -4.80 12.20 -4.84
N LEU A 166 -5.68 12.48 -5.81
CA LEU A 166 -5.32 12.47 -7.24
C LEU A 166 -4.56 13.73 -7.66
N ASP A 167 -4.86 14.85 -7.02
CA ASP A 167 -4.28 16.15 -7.33
C ASP A 167 -2.82 16.29 -6.87
N GLY A 168 -2.18 17.35 -7.38
CA GLY A 168 -0.78 17.63 -7.08
C GLY A 168 -0.51 18.19 -5.69
N ALA A 169 -1.53 18.63 -4.97
CA ALA A 169 -1.43 19.16 -3.61
C ALA A 169 -2.84 19.32 -3.05
N GLY A 170 -2.95 19.32 -1.72
CA GLY A 170 -4.20 19.49 -1.00
C GLY A 170 -3.93 19.90 0.43
N SER A 171 -4.98 20.32 1.11
CA SER A 171 -4.97 20.58 2.56
C SER A 171 -4.68 19.30 3.34
N HIS A 172 -4.00 19.45 4.48
CA HIS A 172 -3.75 18.33 5.39
C HIS A 172 -4.92 18.04 6.33
N PHE A 173 -5.93 18.92 6.41
CA PHE A 173 -6.99 18.87 7.41
C PHE A 173 -8.39 18.67 6.82
N ASP A 174 -8.53 18.82 5.50
CA ASP A 174 -9.78 18.73 4.76
C ASP A 174 -9.51 18.46 3.27
N ASN A 175 -10.56 18.33 2.46
CA ASN A 175 -10.44 18.15 1.02
C ASN A 175 -10.21 19.46 0.24
N ARG A 176 -9.82 20.59 0.86
CA ARG A 176 -9.56 21.81 0.08
C ARG A 176 -8.33 21.61 -0.81
N GLY A 177 -8.50 21.92 -2.09
CA GLY A 177 -7.42 21.87 -3.06
C GLY A 177 -6.42 23.00 -2.87
N PHE A 178 -5.24 22.84 -3.45
CA PHE A 178 -4.24 23.92 -3.53
C PHE A 178 -4.71 25.09 -4.40
N GLY A 179 -5.53 24.82 -5.43
CA GLY A 179 -6.18 25.82 -6.27
C GLY A 179 -7.62 26.09 -5.87
N VAL A 180 -8.40 26.69 -6.78
CA VAL A 180 -9.85 26.83 -6.59
C VAL A 180 -10.50 25.46 -6.72
N GLY A 181 -11.11 24.96 -5.65
CA GLY A 181 -11.86 23.71 -5.62
C GLY A 181 -11.43 22.76 -4.51
N SER A 182 -11.94 21.54 -4.55
CA SER A 182 -11.52 20.44 -3.67
C SER A 182 -10.49 19.55 -4.36
N SER A 183 -9.58 19.00 -3.57
CA SER A 183 -8.78 17.85 -3.97
C SER A 183 -9.65 16.61 -4.00
N GLU A 184 -9.48 15.82 -5.05
CA GLU A 184 -10.22 14.57 -5.20
C GLU A 184 -9.51 13.42 -4.50
N TYR A 185 -10.23 12.75 -3.60
CA TYR A 185 -9.78 11.56 -2.89
C TYR A 185 -10.50 10.34 -3.40
N ARG A 186 -9.77 9.24 -3.57
CA ARG A 186 -10.33 7.94 -3.94
C ARG A 186 -9.76 6.81 -3.09
N GLU A 187 -10.62 5.87 -2.75
CA GLU A 187 -10.25 4.58 -2.19
C GLU A 187 -10.61 3.49 -3.21
N ASP A 188 -9.61 2.74 -3.68
CA ASP A 188 -9.78 1.67 -4.67
C ASP A 188 -10.51 2.08 -5.96
N GLY A 189 -10.34 3.35 -6.34
CA GLY A 189 -10.94 3.94 -7.54
C GLY A 189 -12.31 4.58 -7.32
N GLU A 190 -12.91 4.42 -6.15
CA GLU A 190 -14.17 5.04 -5.76
C GLU A 190 -13.92 6.39 -5.06
N SER A 191 -14.70 7.41 -5.41
CA SER A 191 -14.60 8.71 -4.74
C SER A 191 -15.04 8.61 -3.28
N ILE A 192 -14.28 9.27 -2.42
CA ILE A 192 -14.57 9.33 -0.98
C ILE A 192 -14.60 10.77 -0.49
N GLU A 193 -15.37 11.01 0.56
CA GLU A 193 -15.33 12.26 1.30
C GLU A 193 -14.19 12.26 2.31
N TRP A 194 -13.65 13.44 2.61
CA TRP A 194 -12.61 13.58 3.60
C TRP A 194 -13.14 13.24 5.00
N PRO A 195 -12.49 12.35 5.75
CA PRO A 195 -12.92 12.02 7.10
C PRO A 195 -12.80 13.25 8.03
N GLU A 196 -13.91 13.61 8.68
CA GLU A 196 -13.94 14.77 9.58
C GLU A 196 -12.88 14.66 10.68
N GLY A 197 -12.09 15.73 10.87
CA GLY A 197 -11.05 15.81 11.90
C GLY A 197 -9.76 15.06 11.59
N ALA A 198 -9.65 14.38 10.44
CA ALA A 198 -8.43 13.67 10.08
C ALA A 198 -7.29 14.62 9.70
N TYR A 199 -6.06 14.22 10.06
CA TYR A 199 -4.81 14.81 9.56
C TYR A 199 -4.19 13.86 8.53
N SER A 200 -3.85 14.37 7.34
CA SER A 200 -3.54 13.51 6.18
C SER A 200 -2.40 12.52 6.44
N THR A 201 -1.35 12.93 7.15
CA THR A 201 -0.18 12.07 7.37
C THR A 201 -0.54 10.86 8.23
N GLU A 202 -1.36 11.05 9.25
CA GLU A 202 -1.87 9.97 10.09
C GLU A 202 -2.82 9.09 9.28
N LEU A 203 -3.77 9.71 8.57
CA LEU A 203 -4.74 9.00 7.74
C LEU A 203 -4.10 8.09 6.68
N TYR A 204 -3.08 8.57 5.96
CA TYR A 204 -2.37 7.75 4.97
C TYR A 204 -1.59 6.62 5.65
N THR A 205 -0.99 6.88 6.81
CA THR A 205 -0.23 5.87 7.57
C THR A 205 -1.16 4.77 8.07
N ASP A 206 -2.29 5.14 8.66
CA ASP A 206 -3.29 4.21 9.19
C ASP A 206 -3.87 3.34 8.07
N ARG A 207 -4.19 3.92 6.91
CA ARG A 207 -4.68 3.16 5.75
C ARG A 207 -3.67 2.14 5.25
N LEU A 208 -2.39 2.48 5.20
CA LEU A 208 -1.35 1.53 4.80
C LEU A 208 -1.19 0.40 5.81
N ILE A 209 -1.30 0.70 7.11
CA ILE A 209 -1.29 -0.33 8.17
C ILE A 209 -2.51 -1.24 8.01
N ASP A 210 -3.71 -0.69 7.82
CA ASP A 210 -4.94 -1.45 7.58
C ASP A 210 -4.77 -2.43 6.41
N PHE A 211 -4.24 -1.95 5.26
CA PHE A 211 -4.02 -2.80 4.08
C PHE A 211 -3.02 -3.93 4.33
N ILE A 212 -1.97 -3.69 5.13
CA ILE A 212 -1.03 -4.75 5.53
C ILE A 212 -1.71 -5.79 6.41
N GLU A 213 -2.53 -5.36 7.38
CA GLU A 213 -3.20 -6.26 8.32
C GLU A 213 -4.21 -7.18 7.63
N GLU A 214 -4.94 -6.68 6.63
CA GLU A 214 -5.94 -7.46 5.87
C GLU A 214 -5.37 -8.73 5.22
N ASN A 215 -4.10 -8.70 4.80
CA ASN A 215 -3.44 -9.81 4.10
C ASN A 215 -2.32 -10.48 4.90
N ARG A 216 -2.05 -10.02 6.13
CA ARG A 216 -0.95 -10.55 6.99
C ARG A 216 -0.97 -12.09 7.10
N GLY A 217 -2.14 -12.71 7.05
CA GLY A 217 -2.35 -14.14 7.26
C GLY A 217 -1.92 -15.05 6.11
N ASP A 218 -1.84 -14.56 4.87
CA ASP A 218 -1.60 -15.44 3.70
C ASP A 218 -0.12 -15.70 3.37
N GLY A 219 0.79 -14.98 4.04
CA GLY A 219 2.23 -15.16 3.94
C GLY A 219 2.87 -14.64 2.65
N ARG A 220 2.13 -13.93 1.79
CA ARG A 220 2.67 -13.28 0.59
C ARG A 220 3.44 -12.00 0.97
N PRO A 221 4.50 -11.63 0.22
CA PRO A 221 5.19 -10.37 0.45
C PRO A 221 4.34 -9.20 -0.07
N PHE A 222 4.62 -7.99 0.41
CA PHE A 222 3.95 -6.78 -0.08
C PHE A 222 4.92 -5.71 -0.59
N PHE A 223 4.41 -4.88 -1.50
CA PHE A 223 5.00 -3.62 -1.92
C PHE A 223 4.09 -2.47 -1.46
N LEU A 224 4.66 -1.53 -0.72
CA LEU A 224 3.99 -0.36 -0.19
C LEU A 224 4.63 0.90 -0.77
N TYR A 225 3.79 1.83 -1.24
CA TYR A 225 4.20 3.13 -1.79
C TYR A 225 3.44 4.29 -1.15
#